data_AF-A0A8H7TM54-F1
#
_entry.id   AF-A0A8H7TM54-F1
#
_cell.length_a   1.000
_cell.length_b   1.000
_cell.length_c   1.000
_cell.angle_alpha   90.00
_cell.angle_beta   90.00
_cell.angle_gamma   90.00
#
_symmetry.space_group_name_H-M   'P 1'
#
loop_
_entity.id
_entity.type
_entity.pdbx_description
1 polymer ?
#
loop_
_entity_poly.entity_id
_entity_poly.type
_entity_poly.pdbx_seq_one_letter_code
_entity_poly.pdbx_strand_id
1 'polypeptide(L)'
;MAGLPEAVVNSVASLGLNGSTEHTNGVLEDVVVKNICCVGAGYVGGPTAAVIAFQNPHIKVTVVDRDVTRIRRWNSKHPPIYEPGLRDIVRVARDGGRRIVFDSSEGDADKTEVGVRPGNLFFTTDVGKSIGEADIVLVSVNTPTKYRGVGAGSATDMTAFEAVTGVVAQFAREGAIIVEKSTVPCRTAQLVADTLNMHRPGVHFEILSNPEFLAAGTAVNDLLYPDRILIGSAPTPRERRPPRLSSTYTMPGSPATAS
;
A
#
# COMPACT_ATOMS: atom_id res chain seq x y z
N MET A 1 4.26 -2.64 -27.45
CA MET A 1 4.53 -2.58 -26.00
C MET A 1 3.24 -2.15 -25.32
N ALA A 2 2.64 -3.04 -24.52
CA ALA A 2 1.23 -2.95 -24.12
C ALA A 2 0.92 -1.69 -23.30
N GLY A 3 0.00 -0.86 -23.79
CA GLY A 3 -0.67 0.17 -23.01
C GLY A 3 -1.52 -0.46 -21.88
N LEU A 4 -1.92 0.37 -20.92
CA LEU A 4 -2.82 -0.03 -19.83
C LEU A 4 -4.15 -0.53 -20.41
N PRO A 5 -4.54 -1.80 -20.21
CA PRO A 5 -5.76 -2.36 -20.79
C PRO A 5 -7.03 -1.62 -20.33
N GLU A 6 -7.98 -1.44 -21.24
CA GLU A 6 -9.38 -0.95 -21.11
C GLU A 6 -10.11 -1.33 -19.80
N ALA A 7 -9.72 -2.44 -19.14
CA ALA A 7 -10.21 -2.86 -17.83
C ALA A 7 -9.85 -1.91 -16.66
N VAL A 8 -8.83 -1.04 -16.77
CA VAL A 8 -8.48 -0.05 -15.72
C VAL A 8 -9.59 1.00 -15.56
N VAL A 9 -10.31 1.34 -16.64
CA VAL A 9 -11.23 2.49 -16.65
C VAL A 9 -12.65 2.08 -16.26
N ASN A 10 -13.08 0.88 -16.64
CA ASN A 10 -14.50 0.50 -16.58
C ASN A 10 -14.95 -0.16 -15.27
N SER A 11 -14.14 -0.13 -14.21
CA SER A 11 -14.49 -0.84 -12.98
C SER A 11 -14.95 0.03 -11.80
N VAL A 12 -15.15 1.33 -12.05
CA VAL A 12 -15.54 2.29 -11.02
C VAL A 12 -17.07 2.42 -10.88
N ALA A 13 -17.87 1.76 -11.74
CA ALA A 13 -19.33 1.99 -11.79
C ALA A 13 -20.24 0.76 -11.54
N SER A 14 -19.73 -0.49 -11.54
CA SER A 14 -20.61 -1.68 -11.55
C SER A 14 -20.51 -2.63 -10.36
N LEU A 15 -19.71 -2.32 -9.34
CA LEU A 15 -19.66 -3.14 -8.12
C LEU A 15 -20.09 -2.28 -6.94
N GLY A 16 -21.38 -2.33 -6.66
CA GLY A 16 -21.97 -1.69 -5.51
C GLY A 16 -21.17 -2.02 -4.24
N LEU A 17 -20.76 -0.97 -3.53
CA LEU A 17 -20.14 -1.02 -2.20
C LEU A 17 -21.09 -1.60 -1.11
N ASN A 18 -22.20 -2.22 -1.49
CA ASN A 18 -23.08 -2.96 -0.60
C ASN A 18 -23.09 -4.41 -1.05
N GLY A 19 -22.09 -5.18 -0.60
CA GLY A 19 -22.11 -6.63 -0.71
C GLY A 19 -23.33 -7.17 0.03
N SER A 20 -24.31 -7.66 -0.73
CA SER A 20 -25.49 -8.35 -0.23
C SER A 20 -25.13 -9.46 0.75
N THR A 21 -25.76 -9.41 1.92
CA THR A 21 -25.61 -10.30 3.06
C THR A 21 -26.05 -11.73 2.74
N GLU A 22 -25.13 -12.69 2.85
CA GLU A 22 -25.49 -14.03 3.29
C GLU A 22 -25.17 -14.18 4.78
N HIS A 23 -26.17 -14.62 5.53
CA HIS A 23 -26.24 -14.60 6.99
C HIS A 23 -25.04 -15.30 7.67
N THR A 24 -24.17 -14.51 8.31
CA THR A 24 -23.39 -14.97 9.46
C THR A 24 -23.54 -13.95 10.58
N ASN A 25 -24.05 -14.39 11.73
CA ASN A 25 -24.49 -13.58 12.88
C ASN A 25 -23.32 -12.92 13.67
N GLY A 26 -22.39 -12.25 13.00
CA GLY A 26 -21.38 -11.41 13.65
C GLY A 26 -21.53 -9.99 13.15
N VAL A 27 -21.82 -9.04 14.05
CA VAL A 27 -21.78 -7.61 13.75
C VAL A 27 -20.31 -7.25 13.53
N LEU A 28 -19.86 -7.21 12.28
CA LEU A 28 -18.54 -6.70 11.91
C LEU A 28 -18.72 -5.18 11.71
N GLU A 29 -18.03 -4.37 12.50
CA GLU A 29 -17.96 -2.92 12.24
C GLU A 29 -17.13 -2.68 10.97
N ASP A 30 -17.71 -2.04 9.97
CA ASP A 30 -17.00 -1.62 8.77
C ASP A 30 -16.00 -0.50 9.12
N VAL A 31 -14.70 -0.80 9.05
CA VAL A 31 -13.66 0.22 9.23
C VAL A 31 -13.63 1.11 7.99
N VAL A 32 -14.05 2.36 8.15
CA VAL A 32 -13.98 3.37 7.09
C VAL A 32 -12.53 3.88 6.97
N VAL A 33 -11.80 3.38 5.99
CA VAL A 33 -10.42 3.81 5.68
C VAL A 33 -10.45 5.15 4.94
N LYS A 34 -9.82 6.17 5.50
CA LYS A 34 -9.67 7.51 4.90
C LYS A 34 -8.22 7.88 4.66
N ASN A 35 -7.30 7.39 5.50
CA ASN A 35 -5.90 7.74 5.46
C ASN A 35 -5.01 6.49 5.44
N ILE A 36 -4.13 6.41 4.45
CA ILE A 36 -3.09 5.37 4.34
C ILE A 36 -1.73 6.06 4.41
N CYS A 37 -0.85 5.56 5.27
CA CYS A 37 0.56 5.97 5.32
C CYS A 37 1.44 4.84 4.81
N CYS A 38 2.27 5.09 3.80
CA CYS A 38 3.27 4.15 3.32
C CYS A 38 4.68 4.58 3.74
N VAL A 39 5.32 3.79 4.60
CA VAL A 39 6.67 4.03 5.09
C VAL A 39 7.68 3.35 4.18
N GLY A 40 8.45 4.16 3.47
CA GLY A 40 9.44 3.74 2.47
C GLY A 40 9.04 4.23 1.08
N ALA A 41 9.74 5.24 0.56
CA ALA A 41 9.49 5.79 -0.78
C ALA A 41 10.36 5.12 -1.85
N GLY A 42 10.72 3.84 -1.63
CA GLY A 42 11.52 3.03 -2.53
C GLY A 42 10.70 2.36 -3.63
N TYR A 43 11.29 1.34 -4.25
CA TYR A 43 10.72 0.62 -5.39
C TYR A 43 9.37 -0.04 -5.11
N VAL A 44 9.16 -0.52 -3.88
CA VAL A 44 7.87 -1.14 -3.49
C VAL A 44 6.89 -0.06 -3.06
N GLY A 45 7.22 0.72 -2.03
CA GLY A 45 6.25 1.59 -1.37
C GLY A 45 5.75 2.75 -2.23
N GLY A 46 6.63 3.38 -3.03
CA GLY A 46 6.23 4.49 -3.89
C GLY A 46 5.21 4.11 -4.97
N PRO A 47 5.53 3.14 -5.86
CA PRO A 47 4.58 2.61 -6.84
C PRO A 47 3.32 2.04 -6.21
N THR A 48 3.43 1.26 -5.12
CA THR A 48 2.26 0.71 -4.41
C THR A 48 1.31 1.82 -3.96
N ALA A 49 1.82 2.84 -3.27
CA ALA A 49 1.02 3.97 -2.81
C ALA A 49 0.42 4.79 -3.96
N ALA A 50 1.17 4.96 -5.06
CA ALA A 50 0.68 5.66 -6.24
C ALA A 50 -0.51 4.94 -6.88
N VAL A 51 -0.44 3.61 -7.01
CA VAL A 51 -1.53 2.80 -7.55
C VAL A 51 -2.74 2.79 -6.62
N ILE A 52 -2.55 2.63 -5.30
CA ILE A 52 -3.63 2.69 -4.31
C ILE A 52 -4.34 4.05 -4.39
N ALA A 53 -3.59 5.14 -4.39
CA ALA A 53 -4.14 6.49 -4.49
C ALA A 53 -4.87 6.70 -5.82
N PHE A 54 -4.31 6.20 -6.92
CA PHE A 54 -4.91 6.32 -8.24
C PHE A 54 -6.29 5.65 -8.31
N GLN A 55 -6.43 4.46 -7.75
CA GLN A 55 -7.70 3.73 -7.79
C GLN A 55 -8.72 4.17 -6.75
N ASN A 56 -8.26 4.79 -5.66
CA ASN A 56 -9.12 5.22 -4.57
C ASN A 56 -9.03 6.73 -4.37
N PRO A 57 -9.63 7.57 -5.25
CA PRO A 57 -9.54 9.03 -5.16
C PRO A 57 -10.07 9.63 -3.85
N HIS A 58 -10.87 8.88 -3.10
CA HIS A 58 -11.46 9.28 -1.82
C HIS A 58 -10.55 8.98 -0.61
N ILE A 59 -9.48 8.20 -0.78
CA ILE A 59 -8.51 7.87 0.28
C ILE A 59 -7.28 8.77 0.13
N LYS A 60 -6.89 9.44 1.22
CA LYS A 60 -5.63 10.18 1.31
C LYS A 60 -4.48 9.19 1.51
N VAL A 61 -3.54 9.14 0.58
CA VAL A 61 -2.36 8.28 0.66
C VAL A 61 -1.12 9.14 0.81
N THR A 62 -0.36 8.92 1.89
CA THR A 62 0.87 9.65 2.18
C THR A 62 2.05 8.70 2.21
N VAL A 63 3.06 8.95 1.39
CA VAL A 63 4.33 8.22 1.38
C VAL A 63 5.35 8.99 2.19
N VAL A 64 6.03 8.31 3.10
CA VAL A 64 7.05 8.88 3.96
C VAL A 64 8.39 8.18 3.82
N ASP A 65 9.46 8.97 3.83
CA ASP A 65 10.83 8.47 3.81
C ASP A 65 11.73 9.50 4.51
N ARG A 66 12.80 9.04 5.17
CA ARG A 66 13.78 9.94 5.81
C ARG A 66 14.72 10.57 4.79
N ASP A 67 14.85 9.97 3.61
CA ASP A 67 15.66 10.50 2.50
C ASP A 67 14.95 11.71 1.86
N VAL A 68 15.37 12.90 2.29
CA VAL A 68 14.88 14.20 1.79
C VAL A 68 15.06 14.31 0.27
N THR A 69 16.15 13.78 -0.28
CA THR A 69 16.43 13.84 -1.72
C THR A 69 15.43 12.99 -2.49
N ARG A 70 15.13 11.79 -1.99
CA ARG A 70 14.12 10.90 -2.56
C ARG A 70 12.72 11.51 -2.53
N ILE A 71 12.31 12.08 -1.40
CA ILE A 71 11.01 12.78 -1.29
C ILE A 71 10.94 13.99 -2.24
N ARG A 72 12.01 14.78 -2.36
CA ARG A 72 12.07 15.87 -3.34
C ARG A 72 11.90 15.38 -4.78
N ARG A 73 12.51 14.24 -5.14
CA ARG A 73 12.35 13.64 -6.48
C ARG A 73 10.91 13.19 -6.72
N TRP A 74 10.25 12.57 -5.74
CA TRP A 74 8.83 12.21 -5.84
C TRP A 74 7.91 13.42 -6.00
N ASN A 75 8.23 14.55 -5.37
CA ASN A 75 7.51 15.81 -5.53
C ASN A 75 7.89 16.59 -6.81
N SER A 76 8.82 16.08 -7.61
CA SER A 76 9.24 16.69 -8.88
C SER A 76 8.49 16.11 -10.08
N LYS A 77 8.76 16.63 -11.28
CA LYS A 77 8.25 16.05 -12.55
C LYS A 77 8.94 14.74 -12.95
N HIS A 78 10.01 14.36 -12.25
CA HIS A 78 10.87 13.20 -12.54
C HIS A 78 11.00 12.31 -11.29
N PRO A 79 10.05 11.37 -11.09
CA PRO A 79 10.09 10.43 -9.98
C PRO A 79 11.42 9.65 -9.89
N PRO A 80 11.80 9.16 -8.70
CA PRO A 80 13.06 8.47 -8.52
C PRO A 80 13.13 7.06 -9.12
N ILE A 81 11.98 6.51 -9.51
CA ILE A 81 11.82 5.18 -10.10
C ILE A 81 11.27 5.33 -11.51
N TYR A 82 11.82 4.53 -12.42
CA TYR A 82 11.33 4.41 -13.77
C TYR A 82 10.60 3.09 -13.91
N GLU A 83 9.30 3.16 -14.17
CA GLU A 83 8.42 2.04 -14.49
C GLU A 83 7.44 2.52 -15.58
N PRO A 84 7.12 1.70 -16.60
CA PRO A 84 6.11 2.05 -17.59
C PRO A 84 4.78 2.44 -16.93
N GLY A 85 4.19 3.56 -17.34
CA GLY A 85 2.91 4.07 -16.81
C GLY A 85 2.97 4.73 -15.41
N LEU A 86 4.05 4.53 -14.63
CA LEU A 86 4.13 5.07 -13.26
C LEU A 86 4.06 6.59 -13.21
N ARG A 87 4.75 7.27 -14.15
CA ARG A 87 4.78 8.74 -14.20
C ARG A 87 3.38 9.33 -14.36
N ASP A 88 2.55 8.69 -15.17
CA ASP A 88 1.19 9.11 -15.47
C ASP A 88 0.27 8.90 -14.28
N ILE A 89 0.36 7.73 -13.64
CA ILE A 89 -0.35 7.41 -12.39
C ILE A 89 0.00 8.42 -11.30
N VAL A 90 1.30 8.67 -11.08
CA VAL A 90 1.77 9.63 -10.06
C VAL A 90 1.27 11.04 -10.36
N ARG A 91 1.32 11.48 -11.63
CA ARG A 91 0.82 12.79 -12.02
C ARG A 91 -0.66 12.94 -11.67
N VAL A 92 -1.49 11.96 -12.02
CA VAL A 92 -2.93 11.99 -11.73
C VAL A 92 -3.20 11.94 -10.23
N ALA A 93 -2.58 10.99 -9.53
CA ALA A 93 -2.85 10.77 -8.11
C ALA A 93 -2.32 11.92 -7.23
N ARG A 94 -1.18 12.52 -7.57
CA ARG A 94 -0.56 13.61 -6.79
C ARG A 94 -1.16 14.97 -7.14
N ASP A 95 -1.23 15.28 -8.44
CA ASP A 95 -1.59 16.63 -8.89
C ASP A 95 -3.09 16.78 -9.15
N GLY A 96 -3.84 15.66 -9.17
CA GLY A 96 -5.20 15.62 -9.63
C GLY A 96 -5.29 15.77 -11.16
N GLY A 97 -6.51 15.92 -11.66
CA GLY A 97 -6.72 16.10 -13.09
C GLY A 97 -8.07 16.70 -13.43
N ARG A 98 -8.08 17.54 -14.48
CA ARG A 98 -9.26 17.71 -15.34
C ARG A 98 -9.23 16.59 -16.37
N ARG A 99 -10.37 16.12 -16.87
CA ARG A 99 -10.49 14.96 -17.78
C ARG A 99 -9.24 14.74 -18.66
N ILE A 100 -8.45 13.70 -18.35
CA ILE A 100 -7.17 13.40 -19.00
C ILE A 100 -7.38 12.18 -19.88
N VAL A 101 -6.92 12.27 -21.13
CA VAL A 101 -6.86 11.14 -22.06
C VAL A 101 -5.40 10.73 -22.18
N PHE A 102 -5.09 9.47 -21.89
CA PHE A 102 -3.78 8.90 -22.19
C PHE A 102 -3.82 8.30 -23.59
N ASP A 103 -2.99 8.82 -24.49
CA ASP A 103 -2.71 8.16 -25.77
C ASP A 103 -1.72 7.04 -25.49
N SER A 104 -2.18 5.79 -25.56
CA SER A 104 -1.30 4.64 -25.62
C SER A 104 -0.50 4.75 -26.92
N SER A 105 0.83 4.78 -26.83
CA SER A 105 1.71 4.87 -27.98
C SER A 105 1.78 3.53 -28.71
N GLU A 106 0.67 3.07 -29.29
CA GLU A 106 0.56 2.04 -30.35
C GLU A 106 -0.93 1.80 -30.68
N GLY A 107 -1.42 2.44 -31.75
CA GLY A 107 -2.74 2.14 -32.36
C GLY A 107 -3.94 2.87 -31.75
N ASP A 108 -4.86 3.29 -32.62
CA ASP A 108 -6.02 4.16 -32.36
C ASP A 108 -7.12 3.55 -31.44
N ALA A 109 -6.83 2.50 -30.67
CA ALA A 109 -7.84 1.60 -30.10
C ALA A 109 -8.00 1.61 -28.57
N ASP A 110 -7.11 2.21 -27.77
CA ASP A 110 -7.31 2.26 -26.31
C ASP A 110 -6.88 3.61 -25.72
N LYS A 111 -7.85 4.54 -25.64
CA LYS A 111 -7.71 5.84 -24.99
C LYS A 111 -8.24 5.71 -23.57
N THR A 112 -7.33 5.71 -22.59
CA THR A 112 -7.73 5.70 -21.17
C THR A 112 -8.19 7.10 -20.77
N GLU A 113 -9.51 7.28 -20.57
CA GLU A 113 -10.06 8.51 -20.00
C GLU A 113 -10.09 8.45 -18.47
N VAL A 114 -9.42 9.39 -17.81
CA VAL A 114 -9.57 9.61 -16.36
C VAL A 114 -10.40 10.86 -16.13
N GLY A 115 -11.51 10.71 -15.40
CA GLY A 115 -12.42 11.79 -15.03
C GLY A 115 -11.77 12.87 -14.14
N VAL A 116 -12.54 13.92 -13.86
CA VAL A 116 -12.08 15.00 -12.96
C VAL A 116 -11.92 14.44 -11.55
N ARG A 117 -10.76 14.67 -10.93
CA ARG A 117 -10.48 14.23 -9.55
C ARG A 117 -9.49 15.14 -8.83
N PRO A 118 -9.57 15.25 -7.50
CA PRO A 118 -8.51 15.87 -6.71
C PRO A 118 -7.27 14.98 -6.66
N GLY A 119 -6.14 15.60 -6.37
CA GLY A 119 -4.95 14.88 -5.93
C GLY A 119 -5.15 14.34 -4.52
N ASN A 120 -4.73 13.10 -4.30
CA ASN A 120 -4.84 12.38 -3.02
C ASN A 120 -3.57 11.61 -2.65
N LEU A 121 -2.49 11.73 -3.43
CA LEU A 121 -1.17 11.17 -3.15
C LEU A 121 -0.20 12.26 -2.67
N PHE A 122 0.45 12.05 -1.53
CA PHE A 122 1.35 13.01 -0.90
C PHE A 122 2.70 12.36 -0.56
N PHE A 123 3.79 13.13 -0.63
CA PHE A 123 5.12 12.67 -0.24
C PHE A 123 5.74 13.64 0.76
N THR A 124 6.18 13.14 1.93
CA THR A 124 6.72 13.97 3.00
C THR A 124 7.83 13.26 3.77
N THR A 125 8.64 14.02 4.49
CA THR A 125 9.62 13.51 5.46
C THR A 125 9.06 13.48 6.89
N ASP A 126 7.84 13.97 7.09
CA ASP A 126 7.16 13.99 8.39
C ASP A 126 6.52 12.62 8.70
N VAL A 127 7.37 11.69 9.13
CA VAL A 127 7.01 10.28 9.37
C VAL A 127 6.02 10.16 10.53
N GLY A 128 6.31 10.78 11.68
CA GLY A 128 5.52 10.61 12.90
C GLY A 128 4.09 11.14 12.75
N LYS A 129 3.93 12.34 12.17
CA LYS A 129 2.61 12.91 11.91
C LYS A 129 1.79 12.03 10.97
N SER A 130 2.40 11.61 9.86
CA SER A 130 1.68 10.83 8.83
C SER A 130 1.24 9.46 9.34
N ILE A 131 2.05 8.83 10.20
CA ILE A 131 1.69 7.59 10.88
C ILE A 131 0.53 7.82 11.87
N GLY A 132 0.55 8.91 12.64
CA GLY A 132 -0.49 9.21 13.62
C GLY A 132 -1.86 9.55 13.02
N GLU A 133 -1.90 10.03 11.78
CA GLU A 133 -3.15 10.31 11.04
C GLU A 133 -3.72 9.08 10.31
N ALA A 134 -2.96 7.99 10.18
CA ALA A 134 -3.28 6.88 9.29
C ALA A 134 -4.21 5.83 9.92
N ASP A 135 -5.15 5.33 9.13
CA ASP A 135 -5.96 4.14 9.44
C ASP A 135 -5.19 2.86 9.11
N ILE A 136 -4.40 2.90 8.04
CA ILE A 136 -3.51 1.81 7.60
C ILE A 136 -2.09 2.34 7.47
N VAL A 137 -1.13 1.62 8.07
CA VAL A 137 0.30 1.89 7.93
C VAL A 137 0.96 0.75 7.16
N LEU A 138 1.36 1.02 5.93
CA LEU A 138 2.13 0.11 5.08
C LEU A 138 3.62 0.26 5.39
N VAL A 139 4.25 -0.81 5.87
CA VAL A 139 5.70 -0.86 6.08
C VAL A 139 6.35 -1.48 4.83
N SER A 140 7.02 -0.64 4.05
CA SER A 140 7.56 -0.98 2.72
C SER A 140 9.03 -0.54 2.58
N VAL A 141 9.81 -0.75 3.64
CA VAL A 141 11.25 -0.46 3.65
C VAL A 141 12.06 -1.59 3.03
N ASN A 142 13.25 -1.24 2.54
CA ASN A 142 14.16 -2.23 1.99
C ASN A 142 14.80 -3.07 3.11
N THR A 143 14.91 -4.36 2.87
CA THR A 143 15.46 -5.38 3.75
C THR A 143 16.52 -6.17 2.97
N PRO A 144 17.65 -5.54 2.63
CA PRO A 144 18.67 -6.15 1.76
C PRO A 144 19.36 -7.32 2.46
N THR A 145 20.17 -8.09 1.72
CA THR A 145 21.04 -9.09 2.33
C THR A 145 22.05 -8.43 3.26
N LYS A 146 22.18 -8.97 4.46
CA LYS A 146 23.13 -8.54 5.48
C LYS A 146 24.56 -8.81 5.02
N TYR A 147 25.46 -7.85 5.19
CA TYR A 147 26.88 -8.01 4.75
C TYR A 147 27.87 -8.23 5.89
N ARG A 148 27.46 -8.15 7.16
CA ARG A 148 28.33 -8.31 8.33
C ARG A 148 27.64 -9.04 9.47
N GLY A 149 28.41 -9.67 10.36
CA GLY A 149 27.91 -10.41 11.52
C GLY A 149 27.31 -11.78 11.17
N VAL A 150 26.64 -12.40 12.14
CA VAL A 150 25.98 -13.71 11.94
C VAL A 150 24.92 -13.60 10.84
N GLY A 151 24.97 -14.52 9.87
CA GLY A 151 24.11 -14.54 8.69
C GLY A 151 24.57 -13.63 7.55
N ALA A 152 25.78 -13.04 7.59
CA ALA A 152 26.30 -12.26 6.46
C ALA A 152 26.30 -13.06 5.15
N GLY A 153 25.79 -12.46 4.08
CA GLY A 153 25.64 -13.07 2.75
C GLY A 153 24.35 -13.87 2.56
N SER A 154 23.60 -14.16 3.64
CA SER A 154 22.43 -15.07 3.56
C SER A 154 21.19 -14.58 4.30
N ALA A 155 21.35 -13.82 5.38
CA ALA A 155 20.25 -13.31 6.20
C ALA A 155 19.81 -11.93 5.74
N THR A 156 18.53 -11.63 5.98
CA THR A 156 17.94 -10.32 5.76
C THR A 156 18.44 -9.31 6.79
N ASP A 157 18.82 -8.12 6.35
CA ASP A 157 19.09 -6.97 7.23
C ASP A 157 17.76 -6.32 7.64
N MET A 158 17.37 -6.55 8.88
CA MET A 158 16.12 -6.06 9.46
C MET A 158 16.26 -4.67 10.12
N THR A 159 17.45 -4.06 10.11
CA THR A 159 17.74 -2.81 10.86
C THR A 159 16.75 -1.69 10.51
N ALA A 160 16.49 -1.48 9.22
CA ALA A 160 15.57 -0.44 8.77
C ALA A 160 14.12 -0.77 9.17
N PHE A 161 13.74 -2.04 9.07
CA PHE A 161 12.40 -2.51 9.42
C PHE A 161 12.12 -2.35 10.91
N GLU A 162 13.02 -2.84 11.77
CA GLU A 162 12.92 -2.71 13.23
C GLU A 162 12.87 -1.25 13.67
N ALA A 163 13.71 -0.39 13.07
CA ALA A 163 13.68 1.05 13.34
C ALA A 163 12.33 1.67 12.98
N VAL A 164 11.73 1.30 11.84
CA VAL A 164 10.40 1.76 11.45
C VAL A 164 9.33 1.22 12.38
N THR A 165 9.37 -0.05 12.75
CA THR A 165 8.44 -0.65 13.72
C THR A 165 8.45 0.10 15.04
N GLY A 166 9.62 0.53 15.53
CA GLY A 166 9.71 1.39 16.72
C GLY A 166 9.03 2.76 16.54
N VAL A 167 9.16 3.39 15.37
CA VAL A 167 8.44 4.65 15.06
C VAL A 167 6.94 4.41 14.98
N VAL A 168 6.50 3.33 14.33
CA VAL A 168 5.09 2.95 14.26
C VAL A 168 4.53 2.77 15.67
N ALA A 169 5.25 2.08 16.56
CA ALA A 169 4.85 1.87 17.95
C ALA A 169 4.68 3.18 18.75
N GLN A 170 5.48 4.20 18.42
CA GLN A 170 5.41 5.50 19.10
C GLN A 170 4.24 6.36 18.61
N PHE A 171 3.95 6.35 17.30
CA PHE A 171 3.06 7.34 16.68
C PHE A 171 1.74 6.78 16.15
N ALA A 172 1.62 5.47 15.89
CA ALA A 172 0.41 4.91 15.32
C ALA A 172 -0.79 5.15 16.24
N ARG A 173 -1.91 5.59 15.64
CA ARG A 173 -3.15 5.77 16.37
C ARG A 173 -3.70 4.42 16.82
N GLU A 174 -4.43 4.43 17.94
CA GLU A 174 -5.15 3.25 18.40
C GLU A 174 -6.13 2.75 17.32
N GLY A 175 -6.15 1.42 17.12
CA GLY A 175 -6.96 0.77 16.09
C GLY A 175 -6.38 0.85 14.67
N ALA A 176 -5.19 1.42 14.46
CA ALA A 176 -4.53 1.38 13.17
C ALA A 176 -4.18 -0.06 12.74
N ILE A 177 -4.28 -0.33 11.44
CA ILE A 177 -3.90 -1.60 10.83
C ILE A 177 -2.48 -1.47 10.30
N ILE A 178 -1.57 -2.30 10.80
CA ILE A 178 -0.17 -2.32 10.39
C ILE A 178 -0.01 -3.42 9.35
N VAL A 179 0.42 -3.03 8.15
CA VAL A 179 0.59 -3.96 7.02
C VAL A 179 2.07 -4.05 6.69
N GLU A 180 2.64 -5.21 6.94
CA GLU A 180 3.97 -5.59 6.51
C GLU A 180 3.94 -5.91 5.01
N LYS A 181 4.59 -5.07 4.20
CA LYS A 181 4.75 -5.29 2.75
C LYS A 181 6.18 -5.66 2.35
N SER A 182 7.17 -5.22 3.14
CA SER A 182 8.58 -5.59 2.95
C SER A 182 8.77 -7.10 2.90
N THR A 183 9.66 -7.57 2.02
CA THR A 183 10.07 -8.99 1.99
C THR A 183 10.91 -9.29 3.22
N VAL A 184 10.28 -9.90 4.23
CA VAL A 184 10.87 -10.18 5.54
C VAL A 184 10.79 -11.67 5.87
N PRO A 185 11.64 -12.16 6.79
CA PRO A 185 11.56 -13.53 7.26
C PRO A 185 10.22 -13.87 7.92
N CYS A 186 9.87 -15.16 7.94
CA CYS A 186 8.71 -15.66 8.66
C CYS A 186 8.75 -15.22 10.14
N ARG A 187 7.55 -15.03 10.73
CA ARG A 187 7.35 -14.56 12.12
C ARG A 187 7.71 -13.09 12.38
N THR A 188 8.02 -12.30 11.36
CA THR A 188 8.22 -10.85 11.52
C THR A 188 6.98 -10.15 12.07
N ALA A 189 5.77 -10.59 11.67
CA ALA A 189 4.52 -10.12 12.28
C ALA A 189 4.48 -10.27 13.81
N GLN A 190 5.05 -11.33 14.37
CA GLN A 190 5.14 -11.50 15.84
C GLN A 190 6.12 -10.50 16.45
N LEU A 191 7.26 -10.25 15.81
CA LEU A 191 8.22 -9.23 16.24
C LEU A 191 7.57 -7.84 16.26
N VAL A 192 6.75 -7.52 15.26
CA VAL A 192 5.97 -6.27 15.22
C VAL A 192 5.01 -6.23 16.40
N ALA A 193 4.25 -7.31 16.65
CA ALA A 193 3.30 -7.40 17.77
C ALA A 193 3.98 -7.19 19.12
N ASP A 194 5.09 -7.87 19.37
CA ASP A 194 5.85 -7.77 20.62
C ASP A 194 6.40 -6.36 20.81
N THR A 195 6.92 -5.74 19.74
CA THR A 195 7.44 -4.36 19.78
C THR A 195 6.34 -3.35 20.09
N LEU A 196 5.18 -3.47 19.44
CA LEU A 196 4.02 -2.62 19.69
C LEU A 196 3.54 -2.76 21.14
N ASN A 197 3.38 -3.99 21.62
CA ASN A 197 2.94 -4.27 22.99
C ASN A 197 3.94 -3.79 24.05
N MET A 198 5.24 -3.84 23.78
CA MET A 198 6.28 -3.32 24.68
C MET A 198 6.23 -1.80 24.83
N HIS A 199 5.97 -1.07 23.75
CA HIS A 199 5.90 0.39 23.77
C HIS A 199 4.54 0.91 24.25
N ARG A 200 3.46 0.19 23.92
CA ARG A 200 2.08 0.58 24.20
C ARG A 200 1.29 -0.60 24.80
N PRO A 201 1.60 -1.02 26.04
CA PRO A 201 0.89 -2.12 26.68
C PRO A 201 -0.62 -1.84 26.76
N GLY A 202 -1.44 -2.80 26.32
CA GLY A 202 -2.90 -2.70 26.37
C GLY A 202 -3.57 -2.03 25.16
N VAL A 203 -2.81 -1.41 24.25
CA VAL A 203 -3.34 -0.88 22.98
C VAL A 203 -3.35 -1.98 21.93
N HIS A 204 -4.50 -2.18 21.28
CA HIS A 204 -4.63 -3.18 20.23
C HIS A 204 -4.27 -2.62 18.85
N PHE A 205 -3.45 -3.37 18.11
CA PHE A 205 -3.14 -3.12 16.71
C PHE A 205 -3.39 -4.39 15.91
N GLU A 206 -4.02 -4.24 14.75
CA GLU A 206 -4.13 -5.34 13.79
C GLU A 206 -2.85 -5.40 12.96
N ILE A 207 -2.29 -6.59 12.79
CA ILE A 207 -1.04 -6.78 12.04
C ILE A 207 -1.29 -7.78 10.92
N LEU A 208 -1.04 -7.32 9.70
CA LEU A 208 -1.24 -8.08 8.48
C LEU A 208 0.07 -8.19 7.72
N SER A 209 0.31 -9.33 7.08
CA SER A 209 1.37 -9.48 6.08
C SER A 209 0.75 -9.47 4.69
N ASN A 210 1.23 -8.57 3.84
CA ASN A 210 0.85 -8.44 2.45
C ASN A 210 2.14 -8.38 1.62
N PRO A 211 2.82 -9.52 1.41
CA PRO A 211 4.07 -9.55 0.65
C PRO A 211 3.85 -9.05 -0.79
N GLU A 212 4.88 -8.46 -1.37
CA GLU A 212 4.88 -7.98 -2.75
C GLU A 212 5.44 -9.03 -3.72
N PHE A 213 5.00 -8.96 -4.97
CA PHE A 213 5.42 -9.83 -6.07
C PHE A 213 5.71 -9.01 -7.33
N LEU A 214 6.49 -7.94 -7.20
CA LEU A 214 6.78 -6.99 -8.27
C LEU A 214 8.04 -7.38 -9.04
N ALA A 215 7.99 -7.27 -10.36
CA ALA A 215 9.17 -7.36 -11.21
C ALA A 215 9.52 -6.01 -11.84
N ALA A 216 10.83 -5.77 -12.03
CA ALA A 216 11.35 -4.56 -12.68
C ALA A 216 10.83 -4.45 -14.12
N GLY A 217 10.26 -3.30 -14.47
CA GLY A 217 9.65 -3.03 -15.77
C GLY A 217 8.18 -3.41 -15.88
N THR A 218 7.61 -4.12 -14.91
CA THR A 218 6.19 -4.51 -14.88
C THR A 218 5.48 -4.12 -13.59
N ALA A 219 6.14 -3.49 -12.62
CA ALA A 219 5.57 -3.28 -11.28
C ALA A 219 4.21 -2.58 -11.28
N VAL A 220 4.01 -1.59 -12.16
CA VAL A 220 2.70 -0.93 -12.30
C VAL A 220 1.63 -1.92 -12.77
N ASN A 221 1.94 -2.74 -13.76
CA ASN A 221 1.04 -3.77 -14.26
C ASN A 221 0.77 -4.83 -13.18
N ASP A 222 1.80 -5.28 -12.47
CA ASP A 222 1.69 -6.28 -11.40
C ASP A 222 0.82 -5.77 -10.23
N LEU A 223 0.85 -4.47 -9.95
CA LEU A 223 -0.01 -3.82 -8.94
C LEU A 223 -1.45 -3.62 -9.42
N LEU A 224 -1.65 -3.33 -10.71
CA LEU A 224 -2.99 -3.13 -11.29
C LEU A 224 -3.70 -4.45 -11.59
N TYR A 225 -2.94 -5.49 -11.94
CA TYR A 225 -3.45 -6.79 -12.37
C TYR A 225 -2.69 -7.92 -11.68
N PRO A 226 -2.73 -8.01 -10.35
CA PRO A 226 -2.05 -9.07 -9.64
C PRO A 226 -2.73 -10.41 -9.92
N ASP A 227 -1.94 -11.45 -10.20
CA ASP A 227 -2.42 -12.83 -10.29
C ASP A 227 -3.15 -13.27 -9.00
N ARG A 228 -2.66 -12.76 -7.85
CA ARG A 228 -3.21 -12.99 -6.52
C ARG A 228 -2.71 -11.92 -5.54
N ILE A 229 -3.54 -11.61 -4.54
CA ILE A 229 -3.16 -10.79 -3.39
C ILE A 229 -3.13 -11.70 -2.16
N LEU A 230 -1.98 -11.80 -1.51
CA LEU A 230 -1.84 -12.54 -0.26
C LEU A 230 -2.04 -11.59 0.91
N ILE A 231 -2.94 -11.95 1.83
CA ILE A 231 -3.14 -11.25 3.09
C ILE A 231 -3.13 -12.31 4.18
N GLY A 232 -2.07 -12.32 4.99
CA GLY A 232 -2.00 -13.13 6.21
C GLY A 232 -2.33 -12.29 7.43
N SER A 233 -3.16 -12.80 8.33
CA SER A 233 -3.46 -12.20 9.63
C SER A 233 -3.16 -13.17 10.76
N ALA A 234 -2.71 -12.68 11.91
CA ALA A 234 -2.69 -13.52 13.11
C ALA A 234 -4.12 -13.90 13.54
N PRO A 235 -4.34 -15.05 14.21
CA PRO A 235 -5.65 -15.40 14.73
C PRO A 235 -6.10 -14.37 15.77
N THR A 236 -7.12 -13.58 15.44
CA THR A 236 -7.80 -12.74 16.44
C THR A 236 -8.94 -13.53 17.10
N PRO A 237 -9.25 -13.27 18.38
CA PRO A 237 -10.45 -13.81 19.02
C PRO A 237 -11.68 -13.50 18.15
N ARG A 238 -12.63 -14.45 18.10
CA ARG A 238 -13.76 -14.47 17.13
C ARG A 238 -14.61 -13.19 17.08
N GLU A 239 -14.55 -12.37 18.13
CA GLU A 239 -15.25 -11.09 18.31
C GLU A 239 -14.52 -9.88 17.69
N ARG A 240 -13.30 -10.05 17.18
CA ARG A 240 -12.42 -8.97 16.68
C ARG A 240 -11.74 -9.33 15.35
N ARG A 241 -12.48 -10.00 14.45
CA ARG A 241 -11.95 -10.27 13.11
C ARG A 241 -11.58 -8.96 12.43
N PRO A 242 -10.41 -8.87 11.77
CA PRO A 242 -10.10 -7.70 10.97
C PRO A 242 -11.22 -7.46 9.94
N PRO A 243 -11.57 -6.20 9.66
CA PRO A 243 -12.45 -5.87 8.55
C PRO A 243 -11.88 -6.53 7.28
N ARG A 244 -12.74 -6.94 6.34
CA ARG A 244 -12.28 -7.51 5.07
C ARG A 244 -11.48 -6.43 4.31
N LEU A 245 -10.16 -6.40 4.50
CA LEU A 245 -9.23 -5.55 3.75
C LEU A 245 -9.27 -5.83 2.25
N SER A 246 -9.91 -6.93 1.84
CA SER A 246 -10.14 -7.23 0.44
C SER A 246 -10.74 -6.00 -0.24
N SER A 247 -11.80 -5.35 0.22
CA SER A 247 -12.38 -4.22 -0.55
C SER A 247 -11.47 -3.01 -0.76
N THR A 248 -10.45 -2.79 0.09
CA THR A 248 -9.48 -1.68 -0.06
C THR A 248 -8.27 -2.05 -0.94
N TYR A 249 -7.95 -3.35 -1.05
CA TYR A 249 -6.82 -3.88 -1.85
C TYR A 249 -7.24 -4.66 -3.09
N THR A 250 -8.47 -5.15 -3.13
CA THR A 250 -8.98 -6.08 -4.13
C THR A 250 -9.51 -5.26 -5.28
N MET A 251 -8.61 -5.10 -6.24
CA MET A 251 -8.89 -4.75 -7.61
C MET A 251 -10.18 -5.44 -8.07
N PRO A 252 -11.11 -4.72 -8.67
CA PRO A 252 -12.27 -5.38 -9.23
C PRO A 252 -11.83 -6.38 -10.32
N GLY A 253 -12.14 -7.66 -10.09
CA GLY A 253 -11.76 -8.78 -10.96
C GLY A 253 -10.62 -9.68 -10.45
N SER A 254 -9.88 -9.31 -9.39
CA SER A 254 -8.86 -10.21 -8.82
C SER A 254 -9.45 -11.18 -7.79
N PRO A 255 -9.12 -12.48 -7.85
CA PRO A 255 -9.46 -13.42 -6.78
C PRO A 255 -8.60 -13.12 -5.54
N ALA A 256 -9.16 -12.46 -4.53
CA ALA A 256 -8.53 -12.36 -3.22
C ALA A 256 -8.67 -13.70 -2.49
N THR A 257 -7.56 -14.42 -2.32
CA THR A 257 -7.51 -15.63 -1.49
C THR A 257 -6.97 -15.26 -0.12
N ALA A 258 -7.85 -15.16 0.88
CA ALA A 258 -7.45 -15.08 2.29
C ALA A 258 -6.96 -16.47 2.75
N SER A 259 -5.81 -16.53 3.40
CA SER A 259 -5.23 -17.76 3.98
C SER A 259 -5.06 -17.60 5.48
#